data_AF-A0A952JR34-F1
#
_entry.id   AF-A0A952JR34-F1
#
_cell.length_a   1.000
_cell.length_b   1.000
_cell.length_c   1.000
_cell.angle_alpha   90.00
_cell.angle_beta   90.00
_cell.angle_gamma   90.00
#
_symmetry.space_group_name_H-M   'P 1'
#
loop_
_entity.id
_entity.type
_entity.pdbx_description
1 polymer ?
#
loop_
_entity_poly.entity_id
_entity_poly.type
_entity_poly.pdbx_seq_one_letter_code
_entity_poly.pdbx_strand_id
1 'polypeptide(L)'
;MQRSGVQRFPRNSETINALKEKDVYNIKPKNRTYLLERLENFQNNEPVAIDGNLDITIEHIFPQNPAPKWKIELGAGEYNLIKENYLNTIGNLTLSGNNGKLSNKPFLEKKMMNIDSKEQGYNFSRLWLNRDLKEKTKWDKSEIEKRANTISECFIKIWELPEIDIELEATNDEINIFDAEDPKHKKLEYAIFFNQKLEVTQVVKLYIEVFKQLFDLQPETFFTSEIGDRLSLTKTPETNGLRQAIPISDTYFIETNIDNVGKFYRIKQALAIFGFEDELSIKYAE
;
A
#
# COMPACT_ATOMS: atom_id res chain seq x y z
N MET A 1 -19.87 5.52 15.23
CA MET A 1 -20.24 4.87 13.96
C MET A 1 -18.95 4.40 13.29
N GLN A 2 -18.41 3.24 13.70
CA GLN A 2 -17.21 2.66 13.08
C GLN A 2 -17.64 1.92 11.80
N ARG A 3 -17.12 2.36 10.66
CA ARG A 3 -17.31 1.64 9.39
C ARG A 3 -16.22 0.58 9.29
N SER A 4 -16.60 -0.68 9.19
CA SER A 4 -15.73 -1.79 8.80
C SER A 4 -15.30 -1.60 7.35
N GLY A 5 -14.14 -0.98 7.14
CA GLY A 5 -13.52 -0.87 5.83
C GLY A 5 -12.10 -1.41 5.91
N VAL A 6 -11.82 -2.48 5.17
CA VAL A 6 -10.45 -2.99 4.92
C VAL A 6 -9.77 -2.04 3.91
N GLN A 7 -9.67 -0.75 4.25
CA GLN A 7 -8.92 0.22 3.46
C GLN A 7 -7.55 0.35 4.08
N ARG A 8 -6.59 -0.38 3.52
CA ARG A 8 -5.18 -0.16 3.80
C ARG A 8 -4.60 0.85 2.83
N PHE A 9 -3.61 1.61 3.29
CA PHE A 9 -2.80 2.41 2.39
C PHE A 9 -2.04 1.49 1.42
N PRO A 10 -1.98 1.82 0.10
CA PRO A 10 -1.27 0.99 -0.86
C PRO A 10 0.24 0.99 -0.58
N ARG A 11 0.91 -0.14 -0.79
CA ARG A 11 2.37 -0.19 -0.70
C ARG A 11 2.99 0.60 -1.85
N ASN A 12 4.24 1.05 -1.67
CA ASN A 12 4.97 1.77 -2.71
C ASN A 12 5.05 0.95 -4.01
N SER A 13 5.30 -0.36 -3.92
CA SER A 13 5.34 -1.26 -5.09
C SER A 13 4.02 -1.33 -5.85
N GLU A 14 2.89 -1.39 -5.13
CA GLU A 14 1.56 -1.42 -5.73
C GLU A 14 1.22 -0.10 -6.43
N THR A 15 1.57 1.01 -5.78
CA THR A 15 1.39 2.36 -6.32
C THR A 15 2.23 2.57 -7.58
N ILE A 16 3.49 2.14 -7.55
CA ILE A 16 4.42 2.22 -8.69
C ILE A 16 3.88 1.40 -9.88
N ASN A 17 3.43 0.16 -9.65
CA ASN A 17 2.90 -0.67 -10.73
C ASN A 17 1.61 -0.07 -11.31
N ALA A 18 0.70 0.39 -10.45
CA ALA A 18 -0.53 1.04 -10.89
C ALA A 18 -0.27 2.30 -11.71
N LEU A 19 0.71 3.14 -11.33
CA LEU A 19 1.03 4.37 -12.07
C LEU A 19 1.54 4.11 -13.49
N LYS A 20 2.27 3.01 -13.71
CA LYS A 20 2.82 2.66 -15.03
C LYS A 20 1.74 2.23 -16.03
N GLU A 21 0.71 1.57 -15.55
CA GLU A 21 -0.31 0.95 -16.39
C GLU A 21 -1.60 1.76 -16.49
N LYS A 22 -1.90 2.58 -15.48
CA LYS A 22 -3.16 3.30 -15.40
C LYS A 22 -3.30 4.33 -16.51
N ASP A 23 -4.51 4.41 -17.06
CA ASP A 23 -4.94 5.52 -17.90
C ASP A 23 -5.04 6.80 -17.04
N VAL A 24 -3.91 7.51 -16.94
CA VAL A 24 -3.81 8.76 -16.20
C VAL A 24 -4.46 9.90 -16.97
N TYR A 25 -4.49 9.84 -18.30
CA TYR A 25 -5.11 10.89 -19.09
C TYR A 25 -6.63 10.97 -18.84
N ASN A 26 -7.35 9.87 -18.66
CA ASN A 26 -8.81 9.90 -18.54
C ASN A 26 -9.33 9.95 -17.09
N ILE A 27 -8.46 10.12 -16.09
CA ILE A 27 -8.92 10.40 -14.72
C ILE A 27 -9.57 11.78 -14.62
N LYS A 28 -10.20 12.09 -13.48
CA LYS A 28 -10.82 13.40 -13.22
C LYS A 28 -9.83 14.53 -13.57
N PRO A 29 -10.20 15.51 -14.43
CA PRO A 29 -9.28 16.53 -14.93
C PRO A 29 -8.51 17.28 -13.83
N LYS A 30 -9.18 17.63 -12.74
CA LYS A 30 -8.56 18.27 -11.57
C LYS A 30 -7.46 17.41 -10.92
N ASN A 31 -7.67 16.09 -10.83
CA ASN A 31 -6.69 15.17 -10.24
C ASN A 31 -5.48 15.00 -11.16
N ARG A 32 -5.72 14.95 -12.47
CA ARG A 32 -4.67 14.85 -13.49
C ARG A 32 -3.79 16.10 -13.53
N THR A 33 -4.43 17.27 -13.49
CA THR A 33 -3.74 18.57 -13.46
C THR A 33 -2.90 18.69 -12.20
N TYR A 34 -3.50 18.42 -11.03
CA TYR A 34 -2.79 18.38 -9.75
C TYR A 34 -1.60 17.42 -9.76
N LEU A 35 -1.77 16.20 -10.27
CA LEU A 35 -0.70 15.20 -10.37
C LEU A 35 0.50 15.74 -11.15
N LEU A 36 0.26 16.27 -12.35
CA LEU A 36 1.33 16.77 -13.22
C LEU A 36 1.97 18.07 -12.67
N GLU A 37 1.18 18.94 -12.04
CA GLU A 37 1.69 20.14 -11.39
C GLU A 37 2.61 19.82 -10.21
N ARG A 38 2.23 18.83 -9.39
CA ARG A 38 3.07 18.38 -8.27
C ARG A 38 4.36 17.72 -8.75
N LEU A 39 4.31 17.00 -9.87
CA LEU A 39 5.51 16.44 -10.52
C LEU A 39 6.42 17.52 -11.10
N GLU A 40 5.86 18.51 -11.79
CA GLU A 40 6.60 19.66 -12.34
C GLU A 40 7.32 20.47 -11.25
N ASN A 41 6.66 20.66 -10.11
CA ASN A 41 7.14 21.51 -9.03
C ASN A 41 7.91 20.77 -7.95
N PHE A 42 8.12 19.45 -8.07
CA PHE A 42 8.88 18.71 -7.07
C PHE A 42 10.37 19.11 -7.10
N GLN A 43 10.86 19.62 -5.97
CA GLN A 43 12.22 20.15 -5.81
C GLN A 43 12.56 21.30 -6.79
N ASN A 44 11.54 21.98 -7.32
CA ASN A 44 11.71 23.15 -8.17
C ASN A 44 11.55 24.43 -7.34
N ASN A 45 12.64 25.22 -7.24
CA ASN A 45 12.63 26.50 -6.53
C ASN A 45 11.91 27.63 -7.30
N GLU A 46 11.63 27.41 -8.58
CA GLU A 46 10.89 28.33 -9.46
C GLU A 46 9.56 27.68 -9.85
N PRO A 47 8.56 27.66 -8.94
CA PRO A 47 7.32 26.92 -9.18
C PRO A 47 6.53 27.48 -10.35
N VAL A 48 5.96 26.58 -11.14
CA VAL A 48 5.12 26.88 -12.30
C VAL A 48 3.68 26.57 -11.94
N ALA A 49 2.81 27.57 -11.99
CA ALA A 49 1.37 27.39 -11.82
C ALA A 49 0.78 26.72 -13.08
N ILE A 50 0.17 25.54 -12.88
CA ILE A 50 -0.49 24.78 -13.94
C ILE A 50 -2.01 24.83 -13.76
N ASP A 51 -2.51 24.70 -12.53
CA ASP A 51 -3.94 24.87 -12.27
C ASP A 51 -4.39 26.31 -12.57
N GLY A 52 -5.47 26.46 -13.32
CA GLY A 52 -5.95 27.75 -13.82
C GLY A 52 -5.11 28.39 -14.95
N ASN A 53 -4.00 27.79 -15.36
CA ASN A 53 -3.18 28.28 -16.48
C ASN A 53 -3.62 27.65 -17.81
N LEU A 54 -4.24 28.45 -18.69
CA LEU A 54 -4.75 27.97 -19.97
C LEU A 54 -3.66 27.79 -21.04
N ASP A 55 -2.50 28.41 -20.86
CA ASP A 55 -1.41 28.35 -21.84
C ASP A 55 -0.67 27.01 -21.74
N ILE A 56 -0.56 26.44 -20.54
CA ILE A 56 0.11 25.16 -20.33
C ILE A 56 -0.93 24.04 -20.31
N THR A 57 -0.83 23.14 -21.26
CA THR A 57 -1.75 22.01 -21.41
C THR A 57 -1.00 20.69 -21.33
N ILE A 58 -1.77 19.61 -21.15
CA ILE A 58 -1.21 18.26 -21.14
C ILE A 58 -0.92 17.86 -22.58
N GLU A 59 0.33 17.50 -22.83
CA GLU A 59 0.83 17.04 -24.12
C GLU A 59 1.05 15.53 -24.10
N HIS A 60 0.70 14.90 -25.21
CA HIS A 60 1.00 13.50 -25.49
C HIS A 60 2.28 13.43 -26.32
N ILE A 61 3.33 12.83 -25.77
CA ILE A 61 4.62 12.74 -26.47
C ILE A 61 4.46 11.89 -27.73
N PHE A 62 3.93 10.67 -27.58
CA PHE A 62 3.25 9.92 -28.65
C PHE A 62 1.78 10.39 -28.72
N PRO A 63 1.38 11.12 -29.77
CA PRO A 63 0.09 11.79 -29.86
C PRO A 63 -1.10 10.83 -30.03
N GLN A 64 -2.31 11.28 -29.71
CA GLN A 64 -3.54 10.50 -29.92
C GLN A 64 -3.85 10.22 -31.40
N ASN A 65 -3.45 11.13 -32.28
CA ASN A 65 -3.63 11.00 -33.74
C ASN A 65 -2.29 11.08 -34.47
N PRO A 66 -1.36 10.13 -34.29
CA PRO A 66 0.00 10.24 -34.82
C PRO A 66 0.06 10.43 -36.33
N ALA A 67 0.95 11.32 -36.77
CA ALA A 67 1.30 11.43 -38.18
C ALA A 67 1.86 10.09 -38.70
N PRO A 68 1.66 9.74 -39.99
CA PRO A 68 2.08 8.46 -40.55
C PRO A 68 3.56 8.10 -40.31
N LYS A 69 4.43 9.12 -40.21
CA LYS A 69 5.86 8.96 -39.96
C LYS A 69 6.19 8.27 -38.64
N TRP A 70 5.34 8.37 -37.61
CA TRP A 70 5.48 7.59 -36.38
C TRP A 70 5.47 6.08 -36.62
N LYS A 71 4.57 5.60 -37.49
CA LYS A 71 4.47 4.17 -37.82
C LYS A 71 5.68 3.69 -38.64
N ILE A 72 6.31 4.58 -39.39
CA ILE A 72 7.55 4.30 -40.14
C ILE A 72 8.73 4.20 -39.17
N GLU A 73 8.85 5.14 -38.23
CA GLU A 73 9.96 5.20 -37.28
C GLU A 73 9.94 4.06 -36.24
N LEU A 74 8.75 3.66 -35.77
CA LEU A 74 8.58 2.61 -34.77
C LEU A 74 8.36 1.21 -35.36
N GLY A 75 7.90 1.14 -36.61
CA GLY A 75 7.33 -0.10 -37.16
C GLY A 75 5.93 -0.39 -36.62
N ALA A 76 5.19 -1.26 -37.31
CA ALA A 76 3.76 -1.48 -37.05
C ALA A 76 3.47 -2.10 -35.68
N GLY A 77 4.30 -3.03 -35.22
CA GLY A 77 4.10 -3.73 -33.93
C GLY A 77 4.21 -2.78 -32.75
N GLU A 78 5.32 -2.04 -32.67
CA GLU A 78 5.55 -1.09 -31.57
C GLU A 78 4.59 0.10 -31.61
N TYR A 79 4.26 0.61 -32.81
CA TYR A 79 3.24 1.64 -32.99
C TYR A 79 1.89 1.23 -32.39
N ASN A 80 1.40 0.02 -32.71
CA ASN A 80 0.13 -0.47 -32.18
C ASN A 80 0.21 -0.72 -30.67
N LEU A 81 1.32 -1.30 -30.20
CA LEU A 81 1.54 -1.56 -28.78
C LEU A 81 1.45 -0.28 -27.95
N ILE A 82 2.14 0.79 -28.37
CA ILE A 82 2.13 2.09 -27.70
C ILE A 82 0.72 2.69 -27.75
N LYS A 83 0.08 2.66 -28.92
CA LYS A 83 -1.26 3.21 -29.12
C LYS A 83 -2.31 2.55 -28.22
N GLU A 84 -2.22 1.23 -28.03
CA GLU A 84 -3.21 0.46 -27.26
C GLU A 84 -2.93 0.47 -25.75
N ASN A 85 -1.67 0.44 -25.33
CA ASN A 85 -1.32 0.17 -23.92
C ASN A 85 -0.66 1.35 -23.21
N TYR A 86 -0.04 2.28 -23.95
CA TYR A 86 0.80 3.34 -23.35
C TYR A 86 0.32 4.76 -23.69
N LEU A 87 -0.67 4.91 -24.56
CA LEU A 87 -1.10 6.22 -25.06
C LEU A 87 -1.44 7.18 -23.92
N ASN A 88 -2.18 6.72 -22.91
CA ASN A 88 -2.68 7.55 -21.82
C ASN A 88 -1.96 7.33 -20.49
N THR A 89 -0.86 6.58 -20.48
CA THR A 89 -0.10 6.29 -19.26
C THR A 89 0.82 7.44 -18.90
N ILE A 90 1.20 7.55 -17.62
CA ILE A 90 1.99 8.68 -17.11
C ILE A 90 3.31 8.87 -17.86
N GLY A 91 3.92 7.77 -18.33
CA GLY A 91 5.16 7.83 -19.10
C GLY A 91 5.02 8.56 -20.43
N ASN A 92 3.84 8.61 -21.04
CA ASN A 92 3.61 9.27 -22.32
C ASN A 92 3.04 10.69 -22.19
N LEU A 93 2.74 11.14 -20.96
CA LEU A 93 2.17 12.44 -20.68
C LEU A 93 3.23 13.43 -20.22
N THR A 94 3.06 14.68 -20.64
CA THR A 94 3.83 15.81 -20.11
C THR A 94 3.03 17.11 -20.15
N LEU A 95 3.66 18.21 -19.80
CA LEU A 95 3.12 19.57 -19.88
C LEU A 95 3.78 20.33 -21.02
N SER A 96 3.02 21.15 -21.74
CA SER A 96 3.55 22.00 -22.81
C SER A 96 2.71 23.25 -23.02
N GLY A 97 3.41 24.39 -23.13
CA GLY A 97 2.83 25.64 -23.64
C GLY A 97 2.69 25.68 -25.17
N ASN A 98 3.27 24.69 -25.87
CA ASN A 98 3.33 24.62 -27.32
C ASN A 98 2.57 23.42 -27.89
N ASN A 99 1.69 22.79 -27.11
CA ASN A 99 0.97 21.56 -27.47
C ASN A 99 0.34 21.65 -28.87
N GLY A 100 -0.40 22.72 -29.16
CA GLY A 100 -1.01 22.93 -30.48
C GLY A 100 -0.02 23.02 -31.65
N LYS A 101 1.23 23.46 -31.41
CA LYS A 101 2.30 23.53 -32.43
C LYS A 101 3.01 22.19 -32.58
N LEU A 102 3.29 21.50 -31.47
CA LEU A 102 3.88 20.16 -31.44
C LEU A 102 2.98 19.16 -32.16
N SER A 103 1.68 19.19 -31.86
CA SER A 103 0.62 18.47 -32.57
C SER A 103 0.95 16.98 -32.74
N ASN A 104 0.64 16.40 -33.90
CA ASN A 104 0.79 14.99 -34.19
C ASN A 104 2.19 14.59 -34.71
N LYS A 105 3.17 15.50 -34.63
CA LYS A 105 4.49 15.32 -35.25
C LYS A 105 5.29 14.19 -34.59
N PRO A 106 6.23 13.57 -35.32
CA PRO A 106 7.21 12.62 -34.78
C PRO A 106 8.01 13.21 -33.62
N PHE A 107 8.51 12.33 -32.75
CA PHE A 107 9.23 12.75 -31.55
C PHE A 107 10.40 13.70 -31.83
N LEU A 108 11.27 13.37 -32.80
CA LEU A 108 12.43 14.19 -33.11
C LEU A 108 12.05 15.57 -33.66
N GLU A 109 10.96 15.65 -34.44
CA GLU A 109 10.42 16.92 -34.92
C GLU A 109 9.87 17.77 -33.77
N LYS A 110 9.14 17.15 -32.83
CA LYS A 110 8.68 17.83 -31.60
C LYS A 110 9.88 18.31 -30.77
N LYS A 111 10.90 17.47 -30.61
CA LYS A 111 12.09 17.76 -29.82
C LYS A 111 12.87 18.97 -30.35
N MET A 112 13.10 19.02 -31.67
CA MET A 112 13.94 20.03 -32.33
C MET A 112 13.18 21.27 -32.80
N MET A 113 11.86 21.34 -32.62
CA MET A 113 11.03 22.40 -33.20
C MET A 113 11.51 23.80 -32.81
N ASN A 114 11.82 24.61 -33.82
CA ASN A 114 12.18 26.02 -33.66
C ASN A 114 11.72 26.83 -34.87
N ILE A 115 10.40 26.95 -35.03
CA ILE A 115 9.80 27.68 -36.16
C ILE A 115 9.77 29.16 -35.81
N ASP A 116 10.28 30.01 -36.71
CA ASP A 116 10.41 31.47 -36.53
C ASP A 116 11.22 31.87 -35.29
N SER A 117 12.22 31.07 -34.90
CA SER A 117 13.03 31.30 -33.69
C SER A 117 12.22 31.33 -32.38
N LYS A 118 11.07 30.65 -32.34
CA LYS A 118 10.17 30.62 -31.17
C LYS A 118 10.39 29.45 -30.21
N GLU A 119 11.43 28.64 -30.42
CA GLU A 119 11.90 27.69 -29.41
C GLU A 119 10.80 26.74 -28.87
N GLN A 120 9.95 26.20 -29.76
CA GLN A 120 8.76 25.46 -29.33
C GLN A 120 9.05 24.04 -28.81
N GLY A 121 10.15 23.45 -29.27
CA GLY A 121 10.45 22.04 -29.08
C GLY A 121 10.95 21.69 -27.69
N TYR A 122 10.96 20.39 -27.37
CA TYR A 122 11.37 19.91 -26.05
C TYR A 122 12.78 20.34 -25.65
N ASN A 123 13.70 20.52 -26.60
CA ASN A 123 15.05 21.06 -26.35
C ASN A 123 15.03 22.41 -25.61
N PHE A 124 14.02 23.24 -25.91
CA PHE A 124 13.90 24.58 -25.37
C PHE A 124 12.87 24.70 -24.24
N SER A 125 12.19 23.60 -23.91
CA SER A 125 11.24 23.59 -22.79
C SER A 125 11.91 24.05 -21.50
N ARG A 126 11.23 24.96 -20.81
CA ARG A 126 11.58 25.46 -19.47
C ARG A 126 10.93 24.64 -18.36
N LEU A 127 9.91 23.84 -18.69
CA LEU A 127 9.25 22.93 -17.76
C LEU A 127 10.20 21.82 -17.34
N TRP A 128 10.32 21.61 -16.03
CA TRP A 128 11.21 20.64 -15.42
C TRP A 128 10.86 19.21 -15.80
N LEU A 129 9.56 18.90 -15.91
CA LEU A 129 9.04 17.59 -16.31
C LEU A 129 9.49 17.17 -17.72
N ASN A 130 9.97 18.11 -18.55
CA ASN A 130 10.46 17.86 -19.91
C ASN A 130 11.98 17.71 -20.02
N ARG A 131 12.75 17.84 -18.94
CA ARG A 131 14.22 17.89 -19.01
C ARG A 131 14.86 16.65 -19.62
N ASP A 132 14.38 15.46 -19.26
CA ASP A 132 14.85 14.18 -19.79
C ASP A 132 14.54 14.00 -21.29
N LEU A 133 13.48 14.64 -21.80
CA LEU A 133 13.12 14.56 -23.23
C LEU A 133 14.21 15.16 -24.15
N LYS A 134 15.05 16.06 -23.60
CA LYS A 134 16.19 16.68 -24.32
C LYS A 134 17.28 15.67 -24.63
N GLU A 135 17.40 14.59 -23.85
CA GLU A 135 18.45 13.59 -24.02
C GLU A 135 17.99 12.38 -24.86
N LYS A 136 16.68 12.22 -25.07
CA LYS A 136 16.15 11.07 -25.82
C LYS A 136 16.34 11.25 -27.33
N THR A 137 16.70 10.18 -28.03
CA THR A 137 16.88 10.17 -29.50
C THR A 137 15.72 9.50 -30.24
N LYS A 138 14.82 8.85 -29.51
CA LYS A 138 13.61 8.18 -30.01
C LYS A 138 12.55 8.15 -28.92
N TRP A 139 11.33 7.77 -29.28
CA TRP A 139 10.22 7.63 -28.35
C TRP A 139 9.48 6.32 -28.57
N ASP A 140 10.07 5.26 -28.03
CA ASP A 140 9.61 3.89 -28.19
C ASP A 140 9.07 3.36 -26.84
N LYS A 141 8.67 2.09 -26.79
CA LYS A 141 8.15 1.46 -25.57
C LYS A 141 9.16 1.59 -24.42
N SER A 142 10.44 1.35 -24.71
CA SER A 142 11.50 1.36 -23.69
C SER A 142 11.64 2.73 -23.04
N GLU A 143 11.57 3.81 -23.82
CA GLU A 143 11.66 5.17 -23.29
C GLU A 143 10.41 5.57 -22.47
N ILE A 144 9.22 5.13 -22.88
CA ILE A 144 7.99 5.35 -22.11
C ILE A 144 8.06 4.64 -20.75
N GLU A 145 8.49 3.37 -20.73
CA GLU A 145 8.61 2.59 -19.49
C GLU A 145 9.68 3.17 -18.55
N LYS A 146 10.85 3.55 -19.07
CA LYS A 146 11.90 4.22 -18.28
C LYS A 146 11.38 5.51 -17.66
N ARG A 147 10.70 6.35 -18.45
CA ARG A 147 10.13 7.60 -17.94
C ARG A 147 9.05 7.34 -16.90
N ALA A 148 8.17 6.36 -17.12
CA ALA A 148 7.16 5.98 -16.14
C ALA A 148 7.79 5.52 -14.81
N ASN A 149 8.91 4.79 -14.85
CA ASN A 149 9.66 4.41 -13.65
C ASN A 149 10.17 5.65 -12.89
N THR A 150 10.86 6.57 -13.58
CA THR A 150 11.38 7.80 -12.97
C THR A 150 10.27 8.66 -12.37
N ILE A 151 9.15 8.81 -13.08
CA ILE A 151 7.99 9.56 -12.56
C ILE A 151 7.39 8.85 -11.33
N SER A 152 7.32 7.52 -11.34
CA SER A 152 6.78 6.76 -10.20
C SER A 152 7.67 6.88 -8.95
N GLU A 153 8.99 6.87 -9.11
CA GLU A 153 9.92 7.13 -8.01
C GLU A 153 9.75 8.56 -7.45
N CYS A 154 9.55 9.54 -8.32
CA CYS A 154 9.22 10.90 -7.91
C CYS A 154 7.88 10.98 -7.18
N PHE A 155 6.87 10.25 -7.64
CA PHE A 155 5.55 10.19 -7.01
C PHE A 155 5.66 9.73 -5.55
N ILE A 156 6.39 8.64 -5.27
CA ILE A 156 6.53 8.12 -3.90
C ILE A 156 7.17 9.15 -2.96
N LYS A 157 8.07 10.00 -3.46
CA LYS A 157 8.70 11.06 -2.66
C LYS A 157 7.78 12.26 -2.44
N ILE A 158 6.93 12.61 -3.43
CA ILE A 158 5.98 13.73 -3.31
C ILE A 158 4.86 13.40 -2.31
N TRP A 159 4.38 12.16 -2.36
CA TRP A 159 3.29 11.65 -1.52
C TRP A 159 3.82 10.57 -0.57
N GLU A 160 4.96 10.85 0.04
CA GLU A 160 5.55 9.99 1.06
C GLU A 160 4.59 9.86 2.24
N LEU A 161 4.47 8.63 2.76
CA LEU A 161 3.77 8.39 4.00
C LEU A 161 4.54 9.12 5.10
N PRO A 162 3.87 9.95 5.92
CA PRO A 162 4.56 10.56 7.06
C PRO A 162 5.10 9.44 7.93
N GLU A 163 6.39 9.49 8.22
CA GLU A 163 6.96 8.75 9.34
C GLU A 163 6.40 9.39 10.60
N ILE A 164 5.32 8.79 11.10
CA ILE A 164 4.80 9.12 12.41
C ILE A 164 5.68 8.30 13.34
N ASP A 165 6.63 8.97 13.98
CA ASP A 165 7.20 8.47 15.23
C ASP A 165 6.03 8.52 16.21
N ILE A 166 5.28 7.42 16.28
CA ILE A 166 4.37 7.21 17.39
C ILE A 166 5.35 7.01 18.54
N GLU A 167 5.72 8.10 19.20
CA GLU A 167 5.94 8.03 20.63
C GLU A 167 4.64 7.39 21.13
N LEU A 168 4.68 6.06 21.27
CA LEU A 168 3.85 5.38 22.22
C LEU A 168 4.26 6.06 23.52
N GLU A 169 3.62 7.19 23.83
CA GLU A 169 3.73 7.81 25.13
C GLU A 169 3.49 6.66 26.08
N ALA A 170 4.57 6.27 26.75
CA ALA A 170 4.59 5.24 27.75
C ALA A 170 3.79 5.78 28.93
N THR A 171 2.47 5.76 28.79
CA THR A 171 1.49 5.86 29.86
C THR A 171 0.60 4.61 29.87
N ASN A 172 1.00 3.56 29.16
CA ASN A 172 0.37 2.26 29.24
C ASN A 172 1.34 1.33 29.97
N ASP A 173 1.03 0.91 31.19
CA ASP A 173 1.62 -0.27 31.83
C ASP A 173 1.23 -1.58 31.11
N GLU A 174 0.89 -1.48 29.82
CA GLU A 174 0.61 -2.59 28.95
C GLU A 174 1.94 -3.21 28.54
N ILE A 175 2.11 -4.47 28.89
CA ILE A 175 3.30 -5.24 28.57
C ILE A 175 2.87 -6.30 27.58
N ASN A 176 3.63 -6.49 26.50
CA ASN A 176 3.42 -7.62 25.60
C ASN A 176 3.42 -8.91 26.44
N ILE A 177 2.48 -9.82 26.19
CA ILE A 177 2.35 -11.02 27.02
C ILE A 177 3.67 -11.81 27.11
N PHE A 178 4.51 -11.80 26.07
CA PHE A 178 5.80 -12.46 26.03
C PHE A 178 6.78 -11.89 27.06
N ASP A 179 6.78 -10.57 27.24
CA ASP A 179 7.60 -9.84 28.21
C ASP A 179 6.96 -9.73 29.60
N ALA A 180 5.68 -10.07 29.72
CA ALA A 180 4.97 -9.99 30.99
C ALA A 180 5.48 -11.03 32.01
N GLU A 181 5.63 -10.59 33.25
CA GLU A 181 5.90 -11.46 34.40
C GLU A 181 4.78 -12.49 34.62
N ASP A 182 5.09 -13.54 35.38
CA ASP A 182 4.15 -14.60 35.76
C ASP A 182 2.85 -14.01 36.34
N PRO A 183 1.66 -14.43 35.86
CA PRO A 183 0.37 -13.94 36.35
C PRO A 183 0.03 -14.35 37.79
N LYS A 184 0.87 -15.13 38.47
CA LYS A 184 0.62 -15.57 39.84
C LYS A 184 0.54 -14.38 40.80
N HIS A 185 -0.52 -14.35 41.61
CA HIS A 185 -0.84 -13.25 42.54
C HIS A 185 -1.10 -11.89 41.88
N LYS A 186 -1.17 -11.82 40.55
CA LYS A 186 -1.52 -10.61 39.81
C LYS A 186 -2.94 -10.69 39.28
N LYS A 187 -3.58 -9.53 39.15
CA LYS A 187 -4.91 -9.40 38.56
C LYS A 187 -4.80 -8.61 37.27
N LEU A 188 -5.52 -9.02 36.23
CA LEU A 188 -5.59 -8.24 34.99
C LEU A 188 -6.55 -7.07 35.19
N GLU A 189 -6.17 -5.91 34.66
CA GLU A 189 -7.08 -4.78 34.46
C GLU A 189 -7.85 -4.98 33.15
N TYR A 190 -7.10 -5.16 32.05
CA TYR A 190 -7.61 -5.50 30.73
C TYR A 190 -6.50 -6.11 29.86
N ALA A 191 -6.85 -6.53 28.64
CA ALA A 191 -5.90 -6.92 27.60
C ALA A 191 -6.23 -6.22 26.28
N ILE A 192 -5.25 -6.10 25.39
CA ILE A 192 -5.42 -5.66 24.02
C ILE A 192 -5.02 -6.81 23.12
N PHE A 193 -5.95 -7.29 22.30
CA PHE A 193 -5.71 -8.34 21.32
C PHE A 193 -6.12 -7.86 19.93
N PHE A 194 -5.23 -7.90 18.94
CA PHE A 194 -5.46 -7.34 17.60
C PHE A 194 -6.00 -5.90 17.62
N ASN A 195 -5.40 -5.04 18.45
CA ASN A 195 -5.83 -3.66 18.71
C ASN A 195 -7.26 -3.50 19.25
N GLN A 196 -7.90 -4.59 19.70
CA GLN A 196 -9.19 -4.56 20.38
C GLN A 196 -8.99 -4.71 21.89
N LYS A 197 -9.56 -3.76 22.65
CA LYS A 197 -9.57 -3.83 24.11
C LYS A 197 -10.53 -4.93 24.58
N LEU A 198 -10.00 -5.90 25.31
CA LEU A 198 -10.72 -6.96 26.01
C LEU A 198 -10.85 -6.57 27.48
N GLU A 199 -12.07 -6.29 27.93
CA GLU A 199 -12.39 -6.00 29.34
C GLU A 199 -12.38 -7.30 30.18
N VAL A 200 -11.22 -7.95 30.26
CA VAL A 200 -11.00 -9.22 30.94
C VAL A 200 -10.09 -9.06 32.16
N THR A 201 -10.67 -9.24 33.34
CA THR A 201 -9.93 -9.10 34.62
C THR A 201 -9.39 -10.41 35.17
N GLN A 202 -9.70 -11.54 34.50
CA GLN A 202 -9.31 -12.89 34.91
C GLN A 202 -8.55 -13.59 33.79
N VAL A 203 -7.44 -14.25 34.13
CA VAL A 203 -6.60 -14.99 33.18
C VAL A 203 -7.37 -16.09 32.44
N VAL A 204 -8.32 -16.76 33.11
CA VAL A 204 -9.18 -17.76 32.45
C VAL A 204 -10.06 -17.13 31.37
N LYS A 205 -10.57 -15.91 31.57
CA LYS A 205 -11.37 -15.21 30.57
C LYS A 205 -10.52 -14.77 29.39
N LEU A 206 -9.32 -14.22 29.66
CA LEU A 206 -8.34 -13.89 28.63
C LEU A 206 -8.01 -15.11 27.77
N TYR A 207 -7.70 -16.24 28.41
CA TYR A 207 -7.40 -17.51 27.73
C TYR A 207 -8.53 -17.95 26.79
N ILE A 208 -9.78 -17.95 27.26
CA ILE A 208 -10.94 -18.34 26.45
C ILE A 208 -11.12 -17.38 25.27
N GLU A 209 -11.03 -16.07 25.52
CA GLU A 209 -11.27 -15.05 24.49
C GLU A 209 -10.21 -15.11 23.37
N VAL A 210 -8.94 -15.25 23.74
CA VAL A 210 -7.84 -15.43 22.78
C VAL A 210 -8.07 -16.67 21.93
N PHE A 211 -8.38 -17.83 22.54
CA PHE A 211 -8.55 -19.07 21.77
C PHE A 211 -9.83 -19.09 20.93
N LYS A 212 -10.91 -18.43 21.35
CA LYS A 212 -12.09 -18.22 20.50
C LYS A 212 -11.73 -17.44 19.25
N GLN A 213 -11.08 -16.29 19.40
CA GLN A 213 -10.72 -15.44 18.28
C GLN A 213 -9.69 -16.10 17.36
N LEU A 214 -8.68 -16.78 17.91
CA LEU A 214 -7.73 -17.56 17.10
C LEU A 214 -8.44 -18.67 16.31
N PHE A 215 -9.40 -19.37 16.93
CA PHE A 215 -10.16 -20.43 16.26
C PHE A 215 -11.07 -19.87 15.16
N ASP A 216 -11.70 -18.72 15.38
CA ASP A 216 -12.51 -18.06 14.37
C ASP A 216 -11.67 -17.54 13.19
N LEU A 217 -10.44 -17.10 13.45
CA LEU A 217 -9.51 -16.56 12.44
C LEU A 217 -8.89 -17.65 11.56
N GLN A 218 -8.32 -18.69 12.17
CA GLN A 218 -7.62 -19.78 11.47
C GLN A 218 -7.89 -21.14 12.14
N PRO A 219 -9.11 -21.70 11.97
CA PRO A 219 -9.45 -22.98 12.58
C PRO A 219 -8.52 -24.11 12.12
N GLU A 220 -8.03 -24.08 10.88
CA GLU A 220 -7.15 -25.11 10.32
C GLU A 220 -5.87 -25.30 11.13
N THR A 221 -5.30 -24.21 11.65
CA THR A 221 -4.05 -24.24 12.42
C THR A 221 -4.18 -25.07 13.69
N PHE A 222 -5.38 -25.15 14.27
CA PHE A 222 -5.64 -26.02 15.43
C PHE A 222 -5.57 -27.51 15.10
N PHE A 223 -5.76 -27.89 13.83
CA PHE A 223 -5.76 -29.29 13.39
C PHE A 223 -4.46 -29.68 12.67
N THR A 224 -3.74 -28.71 12.10
CA THR A 224 -2.49 -28.96 11.36
C THR A 224 -1.23 -28.76 12.20
N SER A 225 -1.35 -28.18 13.40
CA SER A 225 -0.25 -27.96 14.32
C SER A 225 -0.47 -28.68 15.65
N GLU A 226 0.56 -28.71 16.51
CA GLU A 226 0.49 -29.33 17.84
C GLU A 226 -0.42 -28.57 18.83
N ILE A 227 -0.96 -27.39 18.47
CA ILE A 227 -1.72 -26.58 19.42
C ILE A 227 -3.03 -27.24 19.84
N GLY A 228 -3.73 -27.93 18.93
CA GLY A 228 -4.98 -28.64 19.24
C GLY A 228 -4.78 -29.70 20.32
N ASP A 229 -3.72 -30.49 20.21
CA ASP A 229 -3.37 -31.52 21.20
C ASP A 229 -3.02 -30.90 22.56
N ARG A 230 -2.24 -29.81 22.57
CA ARG A 230 -1.85 -29.09 23.80
C ARG A 230 -3.01 -28.45 24.55
N LEU A 231 -4.07 -28.10 23.83
CA LEU A 231 -5.32 -27.56 24.39
C LEU A 231 -6.33 -28.65 24.75
N SER A 232 -6.04 -29.92 24.41
CA SER A 232 -6.98 -31.03 24.51
C SER A 232 -8.28 -30.74 23.75
N LEU A 233 -8.14 -30.18 22.54
CA LEU A 233 -9.25 -29.79 21.68
C LEU A 233 -10.14 -31.01 21.37
N THR A 234 -11.43 -30.91 21.66
CA THR A 234 -12.37 -32.01 21.44
C THR A 234 -13.77 -31.56 21.08
N LYS A 235 -14.52 -32.45 20.41
CA LYS A 235 -15.98 -32.32 20.19
C LYS A 235 -16.81 -32.99 21.28
N THR A 236 -16.18 -33.86 22.07
CA THR A 236 -16.84 -34.74 23.04
C THR A 236 -16.18 -34.61 24.41
N PRO A 237 -16.41 -33.49 25.12
CA PRO A 237 -15.71 -33.20 26.38
C PRO A 237 -16.00 -34.23 27.48
N GLU A 238 -17.20 -34.82 27.49
CA GLU A 238 -17.65 -35.79 28.49
C GLU A 238 -16.89 -37.13 28.40
N THR A 239 -16.52 -37.56 27.19
CA THR A 239 -15.84 -38.85 26.96
C THR A 239 -14.32 -38.71 26.96
N ASN A 240 -13.80 -37.51 26.70
CA ASN A 240 -12.35 -37.26 26.60
C ASN A 240 -11.69 -36.90 27.95
N GLY A 241 -12.44 -36.94 29.05
CA GLY A 241 -11.87 -36.79 30.41
C GLY A 241 -11.36 -35.39 30.74
N LEU A 242 -11.87 -34.35 30.06
CA LEU A 242 -11.56 -32.97 30.42
C LEU A 242 -12.12 -32.67 31.82
N ARG A 243 -11.30 -32.08 32.68
CA ARG A 243 -11.70 -31.69 34.03
C ARG A 243 -12.58 -30.44 34.02
N GLN A 244 -12.31 -29.50 33.12
CA GLN A 244 -13.17 -28.34 32.89
C GLN A 244 -13.13 -27.93 31.41
N ALA A 245 -14.08 -28.46 30.64
CA ALA A 245 -14.25 -28.12 29.24
C ALA A 245 -14.98 -26.78 29.06
N ILE A 246 -14.45 -25.91 28.21
CA ILE A 246 -15.10 -24.65 27.81
C ILE A 246 -15.17 -24.56 26.29
N PRO A 247 -16.32 -24.17 25.71
CA PRO A 247 -16.47 -24.04 24.27
C PRO A 247 -15.68 -22.83 23.74
N ILE A 248 -14.95 -23.06 22.64
CA ILE A 248 -14.34 -22.01 21.83
C ILE A 248 -15.05 -21.81 20.49
N SER A 249 -15.95 -22.72 20.12
CA SER A 249 -16.90 -22.59 19.02
C SER A 249 -18.16 -23.41 19.33
N ASP A 250 -19.13 -23.44 18.42
CA ASP A 250 -20.35 -24.24 18.57
C ASP A 250 -20.08 -25.76 18.68
N THR A 251 -18.93 -26.22 18.18
CA THR A 251 -18.60 -27.65 18.07
C THR A 251 -17.40 -28.06 18.91
N TYR A 252 -16.48 -27.15 19.22
CA TYR A 252 -15.20 -27.49 19.83
C TYR A 252 -15.00 -26.88 21.22
N PHE A 253 -14.41 -27.69 22.09
CA PHE A 253 -14.12 -27.39 23.48
C PHE A 253 -12.62 -27.58 23.78
N ILE A 254 -12.11 -26.80 24.73
CA ILE A 254 -10.74 -26.92 25.23
C ILE A 254 -10.73 -27.10 26.75
N GLU A 255 -9.65 -27.66 27.27
CA GLU A 255 -9.41 -27.77 28.72
C GLU A 255 -9.03 -26.40 29.31
N THR A 256 -9.62 -26.09 30.47
CA THR A 256 -9.37 -24.83 31.19
C THR A 256 -9.00 -25.02 32.66
N ASN A 257 -9.07 -26.24 33.19
CA ASN A 257 -8.60 -26.59 34.53
C ASN A 257 -7.06 -26.74 34.55
N ILE A 258 -6.40 -25.62 34.30
CA ILE A 258 -4.95 -25.46 34.29
C ILE A 258 -4.65 -24.19 35.11
N ASP A 259 -3.49 -24.09 35.74
CA ASP A 259 -3.09 -22.87 36.45
C ASP A 259 -2.90 -21.66 35.50
N ASN A 260 -2.85 -20.46 36.05
CA ASN A 260 -2.72 -19.23 35.26
C ASN A 260 -1.40 -19.19 34.48
N VAL A 261 -0.33 -19.76 35.04
CA VAL A 261 0.98 -19.86 34.38
C VAL A 261 0.88 -20.74 33.14
N GLY A 262 0.27 -21.92 33.26
CA GLY A 262 0.04 -22.82 32.14
C GLY A 262 -0.91 -22.26 31.08
N LYS A 263 -1.86 -21.39 31.48
CA LYS A 263 -2.70 -20.64 30.52
C LYS A 263 -1.88 -19.63 29.72
N PHE A 264 -1.07 -18.80 30.38
CA PHE A 264 -0.16 -17.86 29.71
C PHE A 264 0.79 -18.57 28.75
N TYR A 265 1.39 -19.67 29.20
CA TYR A 265 2.31 -20.45 28.37
C TYR A 265 1.65 -20.95 27.08
N ARG A 266 0.43 -21.52 27.18
CA ARG A 266 -0.31 -21.99 26.01
C ARG A 266 -0.72 -20.85 25.07
N ILE A 267 -1.07 -19.68 25.61
CA ILE A 267 -1.34 -18.49 24.81
C ILE A 267 -0.09 -18.09 24.02
N LYS A 268 1.07 -17.92 24.68
CA LYS A 268 2.34 -17.57 24.03
C LYS A 268 2.68 -18.55 22.91
N GLN A 269 2.50 -19.85 23.15
CA GLN A 269 2.75 -20.87 22.14
C GLN A 269 1.80 -20.79 20.94
N ALA A 270 0.51 -20.55 21.19
CA ALA A 270 -0.46 -20.36 20.12
C ALA A 270 -0.10 -19.13 19.28
N LEU A 271 0.19 -18.00 19.91
CA LEU A 271 0.57 -16.78 19.18
C LEU A 271 1.83 -16.99 18.33
N ALA A 272 2.85 -17.71 18.84
CA ALA A 272 4.04 -18.03 18.06
C ALA A 272 3.76 -18.98 16.86
N ILE A 273 2.85 -19.94 17.01
CA ILE A 273 2.45 -20.85 15.91
C ILE A 273 1.71 -20.08 14.81
N PHE A 274 0.91 -19.08 15.18
CA PHE A 274 0.11 -18.29 14.25
C PHE A 274 0.88 -17.08 13.68
N GLY A 275 2.06 -16.74 14.23
CA GLY A 275 2.84 -15.56 13.84
C GLY A 275 2.23 -14.25 14.35
N PHE A 276 1.64 -14.27 15.55
CA PHE A 276 0.93 -13.17 16.19
C PHE A 276 1.57 -12.75 17.53
N GLU A 277 2.89 -12.85 17.65
CA GLU A 277 3.63 -12.57 18.88
C GLU A 277 3.44 -11.13 19.38
N ASP A 278 3.26 -10.18 18.47
CA ASP A 278 3.10 -8.75 18.78
C ASP A 278 1.64 -8.33 19.02
N GLU A 279 0.68 -9.24 18.83
CA GLU A 279 -0.74 -8.91 18.76
C GLU A 279 -1.45 -8.93 20.13
N LEU A 280 -0.79 -9.40 21.20
CA LEU A 280 -1.38 -9.49 22.54
C LEU A 280 -0.55 -8.74 23.60
N SER A 281 -1.13 -7.68 24.13
CA SER A 281 -0.61 -6.95 25.30
C SER A 281 -1.58 -7.03 26.47
N ILE A 282 -1.06 -7.04 27.70
CA ILE A 282 -1.86 -7.10 28.93
C ILE A 282 -1.50 -5.97 29.87
N LYS A 283 -2.46 -5.50 30.65
CA LYS A 283 -2.23 -4.60 31.77
C LYS A 283 -2.61 -5.28 33.07
N TYR A 284 -1.69 -5.33 34.03
CA TYR A 284 -2.00 -5.73 35.40
C TYR A 284 -2.64 -4.56 36.15
N ALA A 285 -3.61 -4.86 37.00
CA ALA A 285 -4.13 -3.88 37.95
C ALA A 285 -3.06 -3.57 39.01
N GLU A 286 -3.00 -2.32 39.43
CA GLU A 286 -2.18 -1.87 40.58
C GLU A 286 -2.55 -2.57 41.89
#